data_AF-A0A0S8HTS6-F1
#
_entry.id   AF-A0A0S8HTS6-F1
#
_cell.length_a   1.000
_cell.length_b   1.000
_cell.length_c   1.000
_cell.angle_alpha   90.00
_cell.angle_beta   90.00
_cell.angle_gamma   90.00
#
_symmetry.space_group_name_H-M   'P 1'
#
loop_
_entity.id
_entity.type
_entity.pdbx_description
1 polymer ?
#
loop_
_entity_poly.entity_id
_entity_poly.type
_entity_poly.pdbx_seq_one_letter_code
_entity_poly.pdbx_strand_id
1 'polypeptide(L)'
;MENNWDIFKIYRLIRKKSQYPHLMGLMGITFMEVLEQRGIISRETLYQKALEHLKSDGLADTEENRQDYLEALIDAYFANSFGPVEIDSYINLARKRDRAQTLSMVVNRDQATSMEIYQALREFCEIPKGEVYISPEEAIGIRVALISRFFSTQLP
;
A
#
# COMPACT_ATOMS: atom_id res chain seq x y z
N MET A 1 -18.12 -18.74 13.77
CA MET A 1 -19.10 -17.82 13.16
C MET A 1 -18.65 -17.60 11.73
N GLU A 2 -19.37 -18.14 10.76
CA GLU A 2 -19.10 -17.85 9.35
C GLU A 2 -19.22 -16.34 9.15
N ASN A 3 -18.10 -15.69 8.82
CA ASN A 3 -18.19 -14.35 8.27
C ASN A 3 -18.91 -14.49 6.92
N ASN A 4 -20.16 -14.05 6.82
CA ASN A 4 -20.89 -14.01 5.56
C ASN A 4 -20.27 -12.92 4.68
N TRP A 5 -19.16 -13.25 4.03
CA TRP A 5 -18.43 -12.35 3.16
C TRP A 5 -19.13 -12.21 1.81
N ASP A 6 -19.24 -10.98 1.35
CA ASP A 6 -19.66 -10.68 0.00
C ASP A 6 -18.53 -11.00 -0.99
N ILE A 7 -18.60 -12.19 -1.59
CA ILE A 7 -17.61 -12.68 -2.55
C ILE A 7 -17.51 -11.75 -3.77
N PHE A 8 -18.59 -11.06 -4.15
CA PHE A 8 -18.57 -10.14 -5.28
C PHE A 8 -17.71 -8.90 -4.98
N LYS A 9 -17.77 -8.39 -3.74
CA LYS A 9 -16.87 -7.31 -3.29
C LYS A 9 -15.40 -7.75 -3.30
N ILE A 10 -15.12 -8.94 -2.79
CA ILE A 10 -13.76 -9.50 -2.76
C ILE A 10 -13.20 -9.62 -4.18
N TYR A 11 -13.96 -10.24 -5.09
CA TYR A 11 -13.56 -10.38 -6.49
C TYR A 11 -13.28 -9.03 -7.16
N ARG A 12 -14.13 -8.02 -6.91
CA ARG A 12 -13.92 -6.66 -7.44
C ARG A 12 -12.65 -6.02 -6.90
N LEU A 13 -12.33 -6.22 -5.62
CA LEU A 13 -11.07 -5.74 -5.03
C LEU A 13 -9.87 -6.42 -5.71
N ILE A 14 -9.87 -7.76 -5.80
CA ILE A 14 -8.77 -8.53 -6.42
C ILE A 14 -8.56 -8.09 -7.87
N ARG A 15 -9.64 -7.90 -8.64
CA ARG A 15 -9.57 -7.40 -10.02
C ARG A 15 -8.98 -5.98 -10.11
N LYS A 16 -9.19 -5.13 -9.11
CA LYS A 16 -8.54 -3.80 -9.06
C LYS A 16 -7.07 -3.92 -8.69
N LYS A 17 -6.73 -4.73 -7.68
CA LYS A 17 -5.34 -5.00 -7.28
C LYS A 17 -4.51 -5.53 -8.46
N SER A 18 -5.09 -6.42 -9.28
CA SER A 18 -4.38 -7.00 -10.42
C SER A 18 -4.03 -6.02 -11.54
N GLN A 19 -4.56 -4.80 -11.52
CA GLN A 19 -4.12 -3.71 -12.40
C GLN A 19 -2.73 -3.17 -12.00
N TYR A 20 -2.30 -3.46 -10.77
CA TYR A 20 -1.03 -3.02 -10.20
C TYR A 20 -0.27 -4.19 -9.54
N PRO A 21 0.13 -5.21 -10.32
CA PRO A 21 0.66 -6.46 -9.76
C PRO A 21 1.96 -6.26 -8.95
N HIS A 22 2.80 -5.31 -9.37
CA HIS A 22 4.03 -4.96 -8.65
C HIS A 22 3.79 -4.31 -7.28
N LEU A 23 2.55 -3.88 -6.98
CA LEU A 23 2.17 -3.26 -5.71
C LEU A 23 1.38 -4.18 -4.79
N MET A 24 1.20 -5.46 -5.13
CA MET A 24 0.41 -6.42 -4.33
C MET A 24 0.81 -6.42 -2.85
N GLY A 25 2.12 -6.57 -2.56
CA GLY A 25 2.63 -6.57 -1.19
C GLY A 25 2.43 -5.23 -0.48
N LEU A 26 2.71 -4.11 -1.15
CA LEU A 26 2.53 -2.77 -0.56
C LEU A 26 1.05 -2.43 -0.31
N MET A 27 0.16 -2.89 -1.19
CA MET A 27 -1.29 -2.80 -0.97
C MET A 27 -1.70 -3.63 0.24
N GLY A 28 -1.20 -4.87 0.38
CA GLY A 28 -1.45 -5.71 1.56
C GLY A 28 -1.03 -5.04 2.87
N ILE A 29 0.18 -4.49 2.91
CA ILE A 29 0.69 -3.73 4.06
C ILE A 29 -0.21 -2.52 4.36
N THR A 30 -0.53 -1.73 3.33
CA THR A 30 -1.38 -0.54 3.46
C THR A 30 -2.78 -0.90 3.96
N PHE A 31 -3.37 -1.98 3.46
CA PHE A 31 -4.70 -2.42 3.87
C PHE A 31 -4.70 -2.92 5.31
N MET A 32 -3.69 -3.71 5.70
CA MET A 32 -3.55 -4.17 7.08
C MET A 32 -3.39 -3.00 8.06
N GLU A 33 -2.56 -2.01 7.74
CA GLU A 33 -2.44 -0.79 8.55
C GLU A 33 -3.78 -0.08 8.73
N VAL A 34 -4.54 0.08 7.65
CA VAL A 34 -5.84 0.75 7.67
C VAL A 34 -6.88 -0.06 8.46
N LEU A 35 -6.92 -1.38 8.30
CA LEU A 35 -7.81 -2.27 9.06
C LEU A 35 -7.56 -2.15 10.56
N GLU A 36 -6.29 -2.12 10.96
CA GLU A 36 -5.87 -1.99 12.35
C GLU A 36 -6.19 -0.59 12.90
N GLN A 37 -5.87 0.47 12.16
CA GLN A 37 -6.17 1.86 12.54
C GLN A 37 -7.67 2.13 12.69
N ARG A 38 -8.50 1.48 11.88
CA ARG A 38 -9.97 1.57 11.95
C ARG A 38 -10.58 0.65 13.01
N GLY A 39 -9.76 -0.13 13.72
CA GLY A 39 -10.21 -1.06 14.76
C GLY A 39 -11.02 -2.23 14.23
N ILE A 40 -10.89 -2.57 12.93
CA ILE A 40 -11.63 -3.67 12.30
C ILE A 40 -11.03 -5.01 12.71
N ILE A 41 -9.71 -5.14 12.59
CA ILE A 41 -8.96 -6.32 12.99
C ILE A 41 -7.49 -5.96 13.25
N SER A 42 -6.89 -6.52 14.29
CA SER A 42 -5.45 -6.38 14.57
C SER A 42 -4.63 -7.40 13.79
N ARG A 43 -3.34 -7.09 13.58
CA ARG A 43 -2.40 -8.04 12.93
C ARG A 43 -2.35 -9.39 13.63
N GLU A 44 -2.31 -9.37 14.96
CA GLU A 44 -2.27 -10.58 15.78
C GLU A 44 -3.53 -11.44 15.60
N THR A 45 -4.71 -10.82 15.65
CA THR A 45 -5.98 -11.56 15.47
C THR A 45 -6.11 -12.11 14.05
N LEU A 46 -5.68 -11.34 13.04
CA LEU A 46 -5.66 -11.81 11.66
C LEU A 46 -4.73 -13.03 11.49
N TYR A 47 -3.54 -12.97 12.09
CA TYR A 47 -2.57 -14.06 12.06
C TYR A 47 -3.12 -15.34 12.72
N GLN A 48 -3.74 -15.23 13.90
CA GLN A 48 -4.38 -16.38 14.55
C GLN A 48 -5.48 -16.99 13.67
N LYS A 49 -6.31 -16.15 13.04
CA LYS A 49 -7.33 -16.62 12.10
C LYS A 49 -6.73 -17.32 10.88
N ALA A 50 -5.62 -16.81 10.34
CA ALA A 50 -4.93 -17.45 9.23
C ALA A 50 -4.47 -18.87 9.62
N LEU A 51 -3.88 -19.04 10.80
CA LEU A 51 -3.46 -20.34 11.33
C LEU A 51 -4.65 -21.29 11.57
N GLU A 52 -5.77 -20.78 12.08
CA GLU A 52 -6.99 -21.56 12.28
C GLU A 52 -7.53 -22.11 10.95
N HIS A 53 -7.59 -21.26 9.92
CA HIS A 53 -8.04 -21.65 8.58
C HIS A 53 -7.07 -22.61 7.88
N LEU A 54 -5.76 -22.34 7.95
CA LEU A 54 -4.73 -23.23 7.42
C LEU A 54 -4.84 -24.63 8.04
N LYS A 55 -5.04 -24.70 9.36
CA LYS A 55 -5.21 -25.96 10.08
C LYS A 55 -6.52 -26.65 9.73
N SER A 56 -7.63 -25.91 9.57
CA SER A 56 -8.92 -26.51 9.18
C SER A 56 -8.87 -27.14 7.80
N ASP A 57 -8.07 -26.57 6.90
CA ASP A 57 -7.92 -27.04 5.53
C ASP A 57 -6.88 -28.18 5.42
N GLY A 58 -6.27 -28.57 6.55
CA GLY A 58 -5.33 -29.69 6.64
C GLY A 58 -3.97 -29.42 5.99
N LEU A 59 -3.61 -28.16 5.77
CA LEU A 59 -2.35 -27.76 5.16
C LEU A 59 -1.22 -27.72 6.18
N ALA A 60 0.02 -27.87 5.68
CA ALA A 60 1.22 -27.75 6.50
C ALA A 60 1.46 -26.29 6.91
N ASP A 61 1.94 -26.07 8.13
CA ASP A 61 2.26 -24.75 8.66
C ASP A 61 3.61 -24.22 8.12
N THR A 62 3.61 -23.85 6.84
CA THR A 62 4.74 -23.23 6.13
C THR A 62 4.56 -21.72 6.03
N GLU A 63 5.66 -20.97 5.83
CA GLU A 63 5.59 -19.52 5.66
C GLU A 63 4.75 -19.11 4.44
N GLU A 64 4.89 -19.84 3.33
CA GLU A 64 4.10 -19.64 2.11
C GLU A 64 2.60 -19.78 2.37
N ASN A 65 2.18 -20.88 3.02
CA ASN A 65 0.77 -21.09 3.34
C ASN A 65 0.26 -20.03 4.33
N ARG A 66 1.04 -19.65 5.34
CA ARG A 66 0.64 -18.57 6.25
C ARG A 66 0.42 -17.26 5.52
N GLN A 67 1.32 -16.90 4.62
CA GLN A 67 1.25 -15.68 3.84
C GLN A 67 0.03 -15.68 2.91
N ASP A 68 -0.25 -16.79 2.23
CA ASP A 68 -1.43 -16.91 1.35
C ASP A 68 -2.75 -16.68 2.11
N TYR A 69 -2.91 -17.27 3.29
CA TYR A 69 -4.10 -17.08 4.10
C TYR A 69 -4.18 -15.67 4.70
N LEU A 70 -3.06 -15.08 5.10
CA LEU A 70 -3.02 -13.69 5.55
C LEU A 70 -3.49 -12.74 4.44
N GLU A 71 -2.96 -12.89 3.24
CA GLU A 71 -3.33 -12.05 2.09
C GLU A 71 -4.81 -12.20 1.73
N ALA A 72 -5.31 -13.44 1.69
CA ALA A 72 -6.72 -13.71 1.45
C ALA A 72 -7.62 -13.07 2.52
N LEU A 73 -7.25 -13.18 3.79
CA LEU A 73 -8.00 -12.56 4.88
C LEU A 73 -7.95 -11.03 4.83
N ILE A 74 -6.79 -10.43 4.55
CA ILE A 74 -6.68 -8.97 4.38
C ILE A 74 -7.66 -8.51 3.30
N ASP A 75 -7.65 -9.16 2.13
CA ASP A 75 -8.54 -8.80 1.03
C ASP A 75 -10.03 -9.00 1.40
N ALA A 76 -10.35 -10.08 2.11
CA ALA A 76 -11.70 -10.36 2.57
C ALA A 76 -12.21 -9.30 3.55
N TYR A 77 -11.44 -8.97 4.60
CA TYR A 77 -11.81 -7.93 5.55
C TYR A 77 -11.90 -6.56 4.88
N PHE A 78 -10.94 -6.22 4.03
CA PHE A 78 -10.90 -4.92 3.37
C PHE A 78 -12.08 -4.72 2.42
N ALA A 79 -12.35 -5.69 1.54
CA ALA A 79 -13.46 -5.61 0.59
C ALA A 79 -14.83 -5.53 1.28
N ASN A 80 -14.99 -6.15 2.45
CA ASN A 80 -16.25 -6.17 3.17
C ASN A 80 -16.44 -4.99 4.12
N SER A 81 -15.37 -4.28 4.49
CA SER A 81 -15.43 -3.17 5.44
C SER A 81 -15.51 -1.79 4.78
N PHE A 82 -15.02 -1.65 3.54
CA PHE A 82 -14.90 -0.35 2.87
C PHE A 82 -15.76 -0.22 1.61
N GLY A 83 -16.17 1.01 1.31
CA GLY A 83 -16.87 1.34 0.07
C GLY A 83 -15.95 1.34 -1.16
N PRO A 84 -16.50 1.27 -2.38
CA PRO A 84 -15.71 1.23 -3.61
C PRO A 84 -14.81 2.46 -3.81
N VAL A 85 -15.25 3.65 -3.38
CA VAL A 85 -14.49 4.91 -3.46
C VAL A 85 -13.33 4.94 -2.47
N GLU A 86 -13.55 4.42 -1.25
CA GLU A 86 -12.50 4.30 -0.24
C GLU A 86 -11.43 3.30 -0.68
N ILE A 87 -11.85 2.15 -1.22
CA ILE A 87 -10.94 1.15 -1.78
C ILE A 87 -10.04 1.78 -2.85
N ASP A 88 -10.59 2.56 -3.77
CA ASP A 88 -9.80 3.27 -4.78
C ASP A 88 -8.81 4.25 -4.15
N SER A 89 -9.23 4.95 -3.09
CA SER A 89 -8.38 5.89 -2.38
C SER A 89 -7.19 5.20 -1.71
N TYR A 90 -7.38 4.04 -1.10
CA TYR A 90 -6.29 3.29 -0.46
C TYR A 90 -5.38 2.56 -1.46
N ILE A 91 -5.90 2.10 -2.60
CA ILE A 91 -5.05 1.62 -3.71
C ILE A 91 -4.18 2.77 -4.22
N ASN A 92 -4.75 3.96 -4.39
CA ASN A 92 -3.99 5.15 -4.77
C ASN A 92 -2.98 5.56 -3.71
N LEU A 93 -3.28 5.37 -2.42
CA LEU A 93 -2.30 5.59 -1.34
C LEU A 93 -1.09 4.66 -1.50
N ALA A 94 -1.31 3.37 -1.72
CA ALA A 94 -0.21 2.42 -1.93
C ALA A 94 0.65 2.80 -3.15
N ARG A 95 0.00 3.16 -4.27
CA ARG A 95 0.69 3.70 -5.45
C ARG A 95 1.51 4.95 -5.12
N LYS A 96 0.97 5.83 -4.27
CA LYS A 96 1.60 7.09 -3.91
C LYS A 96 2.81 6.89 -3.01
N ARG A 97 2.76 5.93 -2.08
CA ARG A 97 3.90 5.50 -1.26
C ARG A 97 5.02 4.93 -2.13
N ASP A 98 4.71 4.08 -3.10
CA ASP A 98 5.69 3.55 -4.06
C ASP A 98 6.42 4.66 -4.83
N ARG A 99 5.67 5.61 -5.41
CA ARG A 99 6.25 6.74 -6.13
C ARG A 99 6.99 7.72 -5.21
N ALA A 100 6.52 7.93 -3.99
CA ALA A 100 7.20 8.74 -2.98
C ALA A 100 8.57 8.17 -2.62
N GLN A 101 8.64 6.85 -2.38
CA GLN A 101 9.90 6.15 -2.13
C GLN A 101 10.84 6.26 -3.33
N THR A 102 10.34 6.00 -4.55
CA THR A 102 11.12 6.15 -5.78
C THR A 102 11.69 7.57 -5.93
N LEU A 103 10.85 8.58 -5.76
CA LEU A 103 11.26 9.98 -5.82
C LEU A 103 12.32 10.30 -4.76
N SER A 104 12.13 9.85 -3.53
CA SER A 104 13.10 10.03 -2.45
C SER A 104 14.45 9.41 -2.80
N MET A 105 14.47 8.18 -3.33
CA MET A 105 15.70 7.52 -3.77
C MET A 105 16.41 8.30 -4.90
N VAL A 106 15.66 8.78 -5.89
CA VAL A 106 16.21 9.52 -7.03
C VAL A 106 16.78 10.88 -6.59
N VAL A 107 16.04 11.64 -5.79
CA VAL A 107 16.45 12.99 -5.35
C VAL A 107 17.71 12.95 -4.49
N ASN A 108 17.86 11.93 -3.65
CA ASN A 108 19.01 11.76 -2.77
C ASN A 108 20.21 11.09 -3.44
N ARG A 109 20.10 10.67 -4.71
CA ARG A 109 21.22 10.06 -5.44
C ARG A 109 22.13 11.15 -6.00
N ASP A 110 23.40 11.12 -5.60
CA ASP A 110 24.40 12.15 -5.97
C ASP A 110 24.48 12.42 -7.49
N GLN A 111 24.39 11.37 -8.31
CA GLN A 111 24.49 11.44 -9.77
C GLN A 111 23.14 11.57 -10.49
N ALA A 112 22.02 11.74 -9.79
CA ALA A 112 20.73 11.93 -10.45
C ALA A 112 20.69 13.24 -11.24
N THR A 113 20.30 13.13 -12.51
CA THR A 113 20.10 14.27 -13.39
C THR A 113 18.80 15.00 -13.06
N SER A 114 18.71 16.28 -13.41
CA SER A 114 17.47 17.06 -13.25
C SER A 114 16.28 16.44 -13.99
N MET A 115 16.52 15.78 -15.13
CA MET A 115 15.47 15.12 -15.89
C MET A 115 14.93 13.88 -15.18
N GLU A 116 15.80 13.06 -14.57
CA GLU A 116 15.38 11.89 -13.78
C GLU A 116 14.55 12.31 -12.56
N ILE A 117 14.98 13.37 -11.85
CA ILE A 117 14.22 13.93 -10.73
C ILE A 117 12.86 14.46 -11.20
N TYR A 118 12.83 15.18 -12.31
CA TYR A 118 11.59 15.71 -12.88
C TYR A 118 10.62 14.59 -13.27
N GLN A 119 11.10 13.52 -13.91
CA GLN A 119 10.27 12.36 -14.27
C GLN A 119 9.69 11.69 -13.03
N ALA A 120 10.50 11.41 -12.02
CA ALA A 120 10.02 10.81 -10.77
C ALA A 120 8.99 11.69 -10.05
N LEU A 121 9.20 13.02 -10.05
CA LEU A 121 8.26 13.97 -9.45
C LEU A 121 6.95 14.02 -10.22
N ARG A 122 7.02 14.00 -11.55
CA ARG A 122 5.85 13.99 -12.42
C ARG A 122 5.02 12.72 -12.19
N GLU A 123 5.64 11.55 -12.20
CA GLU A 123 4.96 10.28 -11.95
C GLU A 123 4.29 10.24 -10.55
N PHE A 124 4.96 10.78 -9.53
CA PHE A 124 4.37 10.94 -8.21
C PHE A 124 3.14 11.85 -8.22
N CYS A 125 3.18 12.96 -8.96
CA CYS A 125 2.08 13.91 -9.06
C CYS A 125 0.91 13.43 -9.93
N GLU A 126 1.13 12.51 -10.87
CA GLU A 126 0.10 11.95 -11.74
C GLU A 126 -0.86 10.99 -11.02
N ILE A 127 -0.51 10.50 -9.83
CA ILE A 127 -1.40 9.66 -9.03
C ILE A 127 -2.58 10.51 -8.53
N PRO A 128 -3.84 10.11 -8.81
CA PRO A 128 -5.02 10.86 -8.41
C PRO A 128 -5.01 11.20 -6.92
N LYS A 129 -5.40 12.44 -6.61
CA LYS A 129 -5.64 12.85 -5.22
C LYS A 129 -6.93 12.17 -4.76
N GLY A 130 -6.80 11.16 -3.91
CA GLY A 130 -7.91 10.63 -3.13
C GLY A 130 -8.12 11.45 -1.84
N GLU A 131 -8.99 10.95 -0.96
CA GLU A 131 -9.18 11.53 0.37
C GLU A 131 -8.01 11.19 1.33
N VAL A 132 -7.13 10.28 0.93
CA VAL A 132 -6.03 9.76 1.74
C VAL A 132 -4.68 10.19 1.15
N TYR A 133 -3.77 10.60 2.03
CA TYR A 133 -2.48 11.19 1.69
C TYR A 133 -1.33 10.40 2.32
N ILE A 134 -0.13 10.51 1.74
CA ILE A 134 1.11 10.10 2.42
C ILE A 134 1.29 10.87 3.72
N SER A 135 2.12 10.35 4.64
CA SER A 135 2.28 11.01 5.94
C SER A 135 2.88 12.42 5.79
N PRO A 136 2.58 13.35 6.70
CA PRO A 136 3.19 14.69 6.69
C PRO A 136 4.71 14.64 6.71
N GLU A 137 5.31 13.72 7.47
CA GLU A 137 6.75 13.54 7.61
C GLU A 137 7.37 13.14 6.26
N GLU A 138 6.75 12.17 5.57
CA GLU A 138 7.18 11.72 4.24
C GLU A 138 7.09 12.87 3.22
N ALA A 139 5.98 13.63 3.26
CA ALA A 139 5.79 14.78 2.39
C ALA A 139 6.81 15.90 2.64
N ILE A 140 7.13 16.19 3.92
CA ILE A 140 8.13 17.18 4.30
C ILE A 140 9.53 16.73 3.85
N GLY A 141 9.89 15.47 4.08
CA GLY A 141 11.18 14.91 3.68
C GLY A 141 11.44 15.07 2.18
N ILE A 142 10.45 14.73 1.35
CA ILE A 142 10.53 14.90 -0.11
C ILE A 142 10.70 16.37 -0.49
N ARG A 143 9.95 17.29 0.13
CA ARG A 143 10.05 18.73 -0.16
C ARG A 143 11.43 19.28 0.17
N VAL A 144 11.95 18.95 1.35
CA VAL A 144 13.30 19.39 1.78
C VAL A 144 14.35 18.87 0.81
N ALA A 145 14.28 17.58 0.44
CA ALA A 145 15.23 16.99 -0.49
C ALA A 145 15.21 17.68 -1.87
N LEU A 146 14.01 17.94 -2.42
CA LEU A 146 13.86 18.66 -3.68
C LEU A 146 14.39 20.09 -3.61
N ILE A 147 14.09 20.82 -2.52
CA ILE A 147 14.57 22.19 -2.33
C ILE A 147 16.11 22.22 -2.27
N SER A 148 16.72 21.36 -1.45
CA SER A 148 18.17 21.28 -1.34
C SER A 148 18.84 20.95 -2.68
N ARG A 149 18.24 20.03 -3.45
CA ARG A 149 18.79 19.60 -4.73
C ARG A 149 18.74 20.69 -5.80
N PHE A 150 17.65 21.46 -5.90
CA PHE A 150 17.48 22.47 -6.94
C PHE A 150 17.96 23.87 -6.56
N PHE A 151 17.91 24.24 -5.28
CA PHE A 151 18.26 25.60 -4.83
C PHE A 151 19.61 25.66 -4.11
N SER A 152 19.95 24.67 -3.26
CA SER A 152 21.18 24.75 -2.46
C SER A 152 22.44 24.34 -3.23
N THR A 153 22.33 23.52 -4.28
CA THR A 153 23.48 23.20 -5.17
C THR A 153 23.82 24.32 -6.15
N GLN A 154 22.96 25.34 -6.25
CA GLN A 154 23.14 26.50 -7.12
C GLN A 154 23.48 27.80 -6.38
N LEU A 155 23.55 27.76 -5.04
CA LEU A 155 23.97 28.89 -4.23
C LEU A 155 25.49 28.77 -3.95
N PRO A 156 26.29 29.81 -4.28
CA PRO A 156 27.74 29.81 -4.07
C PRO A 156 28.15 29.81 -2.59
#